data_AF-A0A4P2R483-F1
#
_entry.id   AF-A0A4P2R483-F1
#
_cell.length_a   1.000
_cell.length_b   1.000
_cell.length_c   1.000
_cell.angle_alpha   90.00
_cell.angle_beta   90.00
_cell.angle_gamma   90.00
#
_symmetry.space_group_name_H-M   'P 1'
#
loop_
_entity.id
_entity.type
_entity.pdbx_description
1 polymer ?
#
loop_
_entity_poly.entity_id
_entity_poly.type
_entity_poly.pdbx_seq_one_letter_code
_entity_poly.pdbx_strand_id
1 'polypeptide(L)'
;MEFGYYPDPRREAPGGPSRANESLDRLRRRLENIPAGEDPNVTVMALKAILCCNSEEVATRLAQLTPGAYDSTAASILAAASTWAYSDIDTFARMVKQWICPALFAGTWMRNEALILNPSVYMIQSDDFQTAILCFRGTPPTSLIDLLTDVSAKSDPFYTVGQVHGGFSRAVRALMSPIRRWLRLARSGKPINDRSAERHLDCCSEVDDEPVPDSPLKALYFTGHSLGGAMAVIAAAHIFTDESLRPYRNLIRGVYTFGQPMVSGKVFARYCEAAFGKMLFRHVYRWDAVPSLPPRTMGEYEHFGREYEATDTGWQYRDSVTKQSNIGSLRIALAGIAWVMDQLQGIREQPVVRDLALLLSRCVGNPPSLADHSPLNYVRTSQMARVGGEFSPR
;
A
#
# COMPACT_ATOMS: atom_id res chain seq x y z
N MET A 1 -15.99 -18.89 -6.34
CA MET A 1 -15.59 -18.02 -5.23
C MET A 1 -15.30 -18.92 -4.05
N GLU A 2 -14.03 -19.10 -3.70
CA GLU A 2 -13.66 -19.77 -2.44
C GLU A 2 -13.48 -18.69 -1.37
N PHE A 3 -14.35 -18.71 -0.37
CA PHE A 3 -14.30 -17.81 0.78
C PHE A 3 -13.66 -18.56 1.95
N GLY A 4 -12.38 -18.27 2.23
CA GLY A 4 -11.69 -18.76 3.42
C GLY A 4 -12.18 -18.04 4.68
N TYR A 5 -12.47 -18.80 5.74
CA TYR A 5 -12.97 -18.33 7.03
C TYR A 5 -11.88 -18.43 8.09
N TYR A 6 -11.82 -17.48 9.03
CA TYR A 6 -11.12 -17.69 10.30
C TYR A 6 -11.96 -17.22 11.49
N PRO A 7 -12.12 -18.05 12.53
CA PRO A 7 -12.84 -17.71 13.74
C PRO A 7 -12.05 -16.76 14.66
N ASP A 8 -12.77 -16.03 15.51
CA ASP A 8 -12.26 -15.09 16.51
C ASP A 8 -11.36 -15.79 17.56
N PRO A 9 -10.09 -15.39 17.72
CA PRO A 9 -9.18 -15.98 18.70
C PRO A 9 -9.46 -15.57 20.16
N ARG A 10 -10.50 -14.78 20.47
CA ARG A 10 -10.88 -14.41 21.86
C ARG A 10 -11.55 -15.55 22.67
N ARG A 11 -11.42 -16.81 22.25
CA ARG A 11 -11.97 -17.98 22.95
C ARG A 11 -10.91 -18.83 23.70
N GLU A 12 -9.83 -18.21 24.17
CA GLU A 12 -8.93 -18.85 25.15
C GLU A 12 -8.77 -17.98 26.42
N ALA A 13 -8.70 -18.66 27.56
CA ALA A 13 -8.96 -18.23 28.93
C ALA A 13 -7.94 -17.23 29.54
N PRO A 14 -8.21 -16.60 30.71
CA PRO A 14 -7.48 -15.43 31.20
C PRO A 14 -6.24 -15.74 32.08
N GLY A 15 -5.20 -14.88 32.02
CA GLY A 15 -4.25 -14.66 33.12
C GLY A 15 -2.78 -14.34 32.76
N GLY A 16 -2.23 -13.22 33.28
CA GLY A 16 -0.77 -13.01 33.48
C GLY A 16 -0.24 -11.57 33.25
N PRO A 17 0.48 -10.93 34.20
CA PRO A 17 0.73 -9.48 34.22
C PRO A 17 2.00 -8.97 33.52
N SER A 18 1.94 -7.68 33.20
CA SER A 18 2.92 -6.78 32.56
C SER A 18 4.23 -6.55 33.34
N ARG A 19 5.36 -6.50 32.62
CA ARG A 19 6.63 -5.86 33.05
C ARG A 19 7.21 -5.05 31.90
N ALA A 20 6.97 -3.74 31.90
CA ALA A 20 7.60 -2.77 31.01
C ALA A 20 8.21 -1.65 31.88
N ASN A 21 9.53 -1.46 31.85
CA ASN A 21 10.22 -0.17 32.06
C ASN A 21 11.78 -0.19 32.07
N GLU A 22 12.47 -1.24 31.60
CA GLU A 22 13.95 -1.28 31.71
C GLU A 22 14.74 -1.32 30.37
N SER A 23 14.11 -1.00 29.23
CA SER A 23 14.55 -1.56 27.95
C SER A 23 15.31 -0.62 26.99
N LEU A 24 15.13 0.70 27.05
CA LEU A 24 15.51 1.58 25.92
C LEU A 24 17.03 1.71 25.69
N ASP A 25 17.83 1.87 26.74
CA ASP A 25 19.29 2.01 26.64
C ASP A 25 20.03 0.70 26.30
N ARG A 26 19.40 -0.44 26.58
CA ARG A 26 19.87 -1.75 26.14
C ARG A 26 19.52 -2.03 24.67
N LEU A 27 18.41 -1.47 24.20
CA LEU A 27 17.93 -1.65 22.84
C LEU A 27 18.78 -0.85 21.83
N ARG A 28 19.11 0.40 22.17
CA ARG A 28 19.93 1.29 21.34
C ARG A 28 21.32 0.70 21.06
N ARG A 29 21.97 0.16 22.09
CA ARG A 29 23.29 -0.52 21.99
C ARG A 29 23.27 -1.82 21.18
N ARG A 30 22.10 -2.47 21.04
CA ARG A 30 21.95 -3.69 20.22
C ARG A 30 21.71 -3.38 18.75
N LEU A 31 21.05 -2.26 18.43
CA LEU A 31 20.80 -1.82 17.05
C LEU A 31 22.09 -1.32 16.37
N GLU A 32 22.98 -0.67 17.13
CA GLU A 32 24.26 -0.15 16.63
C GLU A 32 25.25 -1.27 16.24
N ASN A 33 24.99 -2.54 16.62
CA ASN A 33 25.91 -3.66 16.44
C ASN A 33 25.39 -4.76 15.48
N ILE A 34 24.34 -4.50 14.68
CA ILE A 34 23.80 -5.51 13.75
C ILE A 34 24.61 -5.49 12.43
N PRO A 35 25.37 -6.54 12.09
CA PRO A 35 26.11 -6.60 10.83
C PRO A 35 25.14 -6.82 9.66
N ALA A 36 25.49 -6.28 8.49
CA ALA A 36 24.71 -6.47 7.27
C ALA A 36 24.78 -7.94 6.82
N GLY A 37 23.72 -8.73 7.08
CA GLY A 37 23.58 -10.07 6.51
C GLY A 37 22.80 -11.14 7.26
N GLU A 38 22.18 -10.90 8.44
CA GLU A 38 21.65 -12.01 9.26
C GLU A 38 20.15 -12.06 9.64
N ASP A 39 19.75 -13.32 9.90
CA ASP A 39 18.55 -13.96 10.43
C ASP A 39 17.21 -13.16 10.42
N PRO A 40 16.19 -13.64 9.66
CA PRO A 40 14.82 -13.11 9.70
C PRO A 40 14.25 -12.92 11.12
N ASN A 41 14.59 -13.80 12.07
CA ASN A 41 14.08 -13.69 13.44
C ASN A 41 14.66 -12.50 14.21
N VAL A 42 15.91 -12.11 13.94
CA VAL A 42 16.53 -10.92 14.54
C VAL A 42 15.91 -9.66 13.93
N THR A 43 15.63 -9.68 12.63
CA THR A 43 14.88 -8.59 11.95
C THR A 43 13.46 -8.47 12.51
N VAL A 44 12.77 -9.60 12.74
CA VAL A 44 11.43 -9.64 13.35
C VAL A 44 11.45 -9.16 14.80
N MET A 45 12.51 -9.44 15.57
CA MET A 45 12.66 -8.93 16.94
C MET A 45 13.05 -7.44 16.99
N ALA A 46 13.83 -6.94 16.03
CA ALA A 46 14.09 -5.50 15.88
C ALA A 46 12.82 -4.75 15.44
N LEU A 47 12.06 -5.30 14.49
CA LEU A 47 10.72 -4.85 14.13
C LEU A 47 9.80 -4.86 15.36
N LYS A 48 9.93 -5.88 16.23
CA LYS A 48 9.13 -6.00 17.45
C LYS A 48 9.35 -4.85 18.41
N ALA A 49 10.59 -4.44 18.61
CA ALA A 49 10.92 -3.39 19.56
C ALA A 49 10.61 -1.97 19.03
N ILE A 50 10.57 -1.79 17.70
CA ILE A 50 10.26 -0.50 17.04
C ILE A 50 8.74 -0.28 16.91
N LEU A 51 7.96 -1.35 16.72
CA LEU A 51 6.50 -1.30 16.55
C LEU A 51 5.74 -1.31 17.89
N CYS A 52 6.42 -1.42 19.03
CA CYS A 52 5.83 -1.39 20.37
C CYS A 52 5.41 0.03 20.84
N CYS A 53 4.86 0.86 19.95
CA CYS A 53 3.96 1.92 20.42
C CYS A 53 2.69 1.23 20.97
N ASN A 54 2.10 1.73 22.05
CA ASN A 54 0.89 1.13 22.60
C ASN A 54 -0.17 1.07 21.50
N SER A 55 -0.75 -0.10 21.28
CA SER A 55 -1.60 -0.38 20.12
C SER A 55 -2.92 0.43 20.14
N GLU A 56 -3.36 0.88 21.32
CA GLU A 56 -4.43 1.86 21.52
C GLU A 56 -4.03 3.29 21.10
N GLU A 57 -2.76 3.66 21.29
CA GLU A 57 -2.21 4.97 20.92
C GLU A 57 -2.13 5.13 19.40
N VAL A 58 -1.92 4.03 18.67
CA VAL A 58 -1.83 4.01 17.21
C VAL A 58 -3.17 4.34 16.54
N ALA A 59 -4.25 3.63 16.92
CA ALA A 59 -5.58 3.87 16.35
C ALA A 59 -6.09 5.29 16.69
N THR A 60 -5.87 5.70 17.94
CA THR A 60 -6.20 7.05 18.42
C THR A 60 -5.44 8.12 17.65
N ARG A 61 -4.13 7.94 17.43
CA ARG A 61 -3.31 8.87 16.66
C ARG A 61 -3.83 9.00 15.23
N LEU A 62 -4.06 7.88 14.53
CA LEU A 62 -4.57 7.88 13.17
C LEU A 62 -5.95 8.57 13.06
N ALA A 63 -6.81 8.45 14.07
CA ALA A 63 -8.10 9.14 14.11
C ALA A 63 -7.96 10.66 14.25
N GLN A 64 -6.93 11.13 14.96
CA GLN A 64 -6.70 12.54 15.29
C GLN A 64 -5.88 13.31 14.24
N LEU A 65 -5.25 12.63 13.29
CA LEU A 65 -4.48 13.29 12.25
C LEU A 65 -5.36 14.23 11.43
N THR A 66 -4.82 15.41 11.12
CA THR A 66 -5.49 16.40 10.28
C THR A 66 -5.49 15.93 8.82
N PRO A 67 -6.61 16.02 8.08
CA PRO A 67 -6.64 15.69 6.66
C PRO A 67 -5.55 16.43 5.87
N GLY A 68 -4.72 15.68 5.14
CA GLY A 68 -3.66 16.25 4.29
C GLY A 68 -2.39 16.70 5.05
N ALA A 69 -2.31 16.44 6.35
CA ALA A 69 -1.05 16.50 7.09
C ALA A 69 -0.28 15.18 6.91
N TYR A 70 0.99 15.28 6.56
CA TYR A 70 1.87 14.11 6.49
C TYR A 70 2.31 13.71 7.90
N ASP A 71 2.25 12.42 8.20
CA ASP A 71 2.73 11.87 9.47
C ASP A 71 3.61 10.64 9.21
N SER A 72 4.84 10.65 9.73
CA SER A 72 5.81 9.58 9.53
C SER A 72 5.41 8.28 10.23
N THR A 73 4.69 8.37 11.36
CA THR A 73 4.19 7.19 12.07
C THR A 73 3.08 6.52 11.27
N ALA A 74 2.16 7.31 10.69
CA ALA A 74 1.17 6.81 9.74
C ALA A 74 1.84 6.17 8.52
N ALA A 75 2.88 6.78 7.96
CA ALA A 75 3.66 6.18 6.87
C ALA A 75 4.26 4.83 7.28
N SER A 76 4.83 4.71 8.48
CA SER A 76 5.38 3.46 9.02
C SER A 76 4.34 2.35 9.15
N ILE A 77 3.19 2.67 9.76
CA ILE A 77 2.08 1.73 9.95
C ILE A 77 1.53 1.26 8.60
N LEU A 78 1.30 2.20 7.68
CA LEU A 78 0.71 1.92 6.38
C LEU A 78 1.70 1.21 5.45
N ALA A 79 3.00 1.44 5.59
CA ALA A 79 4.05 0.67 4.92
C ALA A 79 4.06 -0.78 5.41
N ALA A 80 4.03 -0.98 6.72
CA ALA A 80 3.97 -2.31 7.32
C ALA A 80 2.71 -3.07 6.87
N ALA A 81 1.53 -2.42 6.91
CA ALA A 81 0.28 -3.00 6.41
C ALA A 81 0.41 -3.39 4.92
N SER A 82 0.91 -2.49 4.07
CA SER A 82 1.07 -2.77 2.64
C SER A 82 2.03 -3.92 2.34
N THR A 83 3.01 -4.16 3.21
CA THR A 83 3.98 -5.25 3.07
C THR A 83 3.41 -6.57 3.55
N TRP A 84 2.72 -6.58 4.69
CA TRP A 84 2.05 -7.77 5.17
C TRP A 84 0.92 -8.21 4.24
N ALA A 85 0.32 -7.29 3.45
CA ALA A 85 -0.72 -7.65 2.49
C ALA A 85 -0.26 -8.67 1.42
N TYR A 86 1.04 -8.94 1.29
CA TYR A 86 1.54 -10.01 0.43
C TYR A 86 1.37 -11.42 1.01
N SER A 87 1.16 -11.55 2.33
CA SER A 87 0.93 -12.84 3.00
C SER A 87 -0.49 -13.36 2.79
N ASP A 88 -0.74 -14.58 3.24
CA ASP A 88 -2.10 -15.08 3.39
C ASP A 88 -2.88 -14.26 4.44
N ILE A 89 -4.19 -14.45 4.43
CA ILE A 89 -5.14 -13.67 5.22
C ILE A 89 -4.95 -13.84 6.73
N ASP A 90 -4.57 -15.03 7.18
CA ASP A 90 -4.44 -15.36 8.60
C ASP A 90 -3.14 -14.79 9.15
N THR A 91 -2.06 -14.91 8.38
CA THR A 91 -0.79 -14.26 8.68
C THR A 91 -0.97 -12.75 8.70
N PHE A 92 -1.67 -12.18 7.72
CA PHE A 92 -1.94 -10.73 7.68
C PHE A 92 -2.68 -10.27 8.93
N ALA A 93 -3.80 -10.92 9.27
CA ALA A 93 -4.61 -10.57 10.43
C ALA A 93 -3.82 -10.70 11.74
N ARG A 94 -3.04 -11.78 11.90
CA ARG A 94 -2.20 -12.01 13.08
C ARG A 94 -1.15 -10.91 13.24
N MET A 95 -0.49 -10.55 12.14
CA MET A 95 0.54 -9.52 12.16
C MET A 95 -0.07 -8.12 12.36
N VAL A 96 -1.18 -7.77 11.71
CA VAL A 96 -1.87 -6.49 11.96
C VAL A 96 -2.30 -6.37 13.43
N LYS A 97 -2.91 -7.42 13.98
CA LYS A 97 -3.35 -7.42 15.38
C LYS A 97 -2.19 -7.27 16.36
N GLN A 98 -1.06 -7.91 16.05
CA GLN A 98 0.12 -7.88 16.91
C GLN A 98 0.94 -6.57 16.78
N TRP A 99 0.95 -5.95 15.60
CA TRP A 99 1.95 -4.92 15.25
C TRP A 99 1.36 -3.56 14.87
N ILE A 100 0.07 -3.48 14.56
CA ILE A 100 -0.56 -2.25 14.07
C ILE A 100 -1.56 -1.73 15.10
N CYS A 101 -2.67 -2.46 15.36
CA CYS A 101 -3.64 -2.11 16.39
C CYS A 101 -4.55 -3.31 16.73
N PRO A 102 -5.21 -3.35 17.90
CA PRO A 102 -6.29 -4.29 18.15
C PRO A 102 -7.42 -3.92 17.20
N ALA A 103 -7.62 -4.76 16.18
CA ALA A 103 -8.48 -4.45 15.07
C ALA A 103 -9.28 -5.65 14.60
N LEU A 104 -10.46 -5.34 14.09
CA LEU A 104 -11.25 -6.20 13.24
C LEU A 104 -10.66 -6.20 11.83
N PHE A 105 -10.80 -7.33 11.17
CA PHE A 105 -10.21 -7.57 9.86
C PHE A 105 -11.24 -8.20 8.92
N ALA A 106 -11.25 -7.75 7.67
CA ALA A 106 -11.95 -8.39 6.58
C ALA A 106 -11.09 -8.37 5.32
N GLY A 107 -11.17 -9.41 4.49
CA GLY A 107 -10.38 -9.50 3.27
C GLY A 107 -11.15 -10.18 2.15
N THR A 108 -10.82 -9.79 0.92
CA THR A 108 -11.35 -10.44 -0.27
C THR A 108 -10.31 -10.42 -1.38
N TRP A 109 -10.38 -11.41 -2.24
CA TRP A 109 -9.53 -11.53 -3.40
C TRP A 109 -10.35 -12.10 -4.55
N MET A 110 -9.90 -11.80 -5.77
CA MET A 110 -10.45 -12.38 -6.98
C MET A 110 -9.29 -12.81 -7.86
N ARG A 111 -9.46 -13.95 -8.54
CA ARG A 111 -8.51 -14.43 -9.53
C ARG A 111 -9.26 -14.75 -10.82
N ASN A 112 -8.79 -14.15 -11.91
CA ASN A 112 -9.27 -14.40 -13.26
C ASN A 112 -8.06 -14.44 -14.19
N GLU A 113 -7.61 -15.66 -14.49
CA GLU A 113 -6.46 -15.94 -15.36
C GLU A 113 -6.66 -15.39 -16.77
N ALA A 114 -7.86 -15.55 -17.34
CA ALA A 114 -8.17 -15.10 -18.70
C ALA A 114 -8.07 -13.58 -18.85
N LEU A 115 -8.31 -12.83 -17.77
CA LEU A 115 -8.19 -11.38 -17.72
C LEU A 115 -6.91 -10.89 -17.04
N ILE A 116 -6.00 -11.81 -16.65
CA ILE A 116 -4.76 -11.54 -15.93
C ILE A 116 -5.04 -10.64 -14.71
N LEU A 117 -6.06 -11.02 -13.93
CA LEU A 117 -6.58 -10.22 -12.81
C LEU A 117 -6.47 -11.02 -11.52
N ASN A 118 -5.58 -10.62 -10.60
CA ASN A 118 -5.47 -11.25 -9.27
C ASN A 118 -5.47 -10.22 -8.11
N PRO A 119 -6.47 -9.32 -8.02
CA PRO A 119 -6.49 -8.29 -7.00
C PRO A 119 -6.88 -8.85 -5.63
N SER A 120 -6.30 -8.28 -4.58
CA SER A 120 -6.71 -8.54 -3.20
C SER A 120 -6.75 -7.24 -2.41
N VAL A 121 -7.74 -7.12 -1.53
CA VAL A 121 -7.89 -6.00 -0.61
C VAL A 121 -8.25 -6.51 0.77
N TYR A 122 -7.71 -5.81 1.75
CA TYR A 122 -7.92 -6.02 3.16
C TYR A 122 -8.46 -4.74 3.78
N MET A 123 -9.43 -4.85 4.66
CA MET A 123 -9.88 -3.76 5.52
C MET A 123 -9.54 -4.06 6.96
N ILE A 124 -8.89 -3.11 7.60
CA ILE A 124 -8.59 -3.09 9.03
C ILE A 124 -9.52 -2.05 9.65
N GLN A 125 -10.22 -2.40 10.72
CA GLN A 125 -11.05 -1.49 11.51
C GLN A 125 -10.58 -1.54 12.95
N SER A 126 -10.28 -0.39 13.54
CA SER A 126 -9.90 -0.32 14.96
C SER A 126 -11.04 -0.79 15.88
N ASP A 127 -10.70 -1.38 17.03
CA ASP A 127 -11.69 -1.87 18.01
C ASP A 127 -12.60 -0.75 18.57
N ASP A 128 -12.18 0.52 18.50
CA ASP A 128 -12.98 1.71 18.86
C ASP A 128 -13.87 2.23 17.71
N PHE A 129 -13.85 1.57 16.55
CA PHE A 129 -14.58 1.91 15.32
C PHE A 129 -14.24 3.28 14.69
N GLN A 130 -13.22 3.99 15.20
CA GLN A 130 -12.90 5.35 14.73
C GLN A 130 -12.01 5.39 13.50
N THR A 131 -11.23 4.34 13.25
CA THR A 131 -10.28 4.29 12.14
C THR A 131 -10.51 3.07 11.28
N ALA A 132 -10.47 3.27 9.96
CA ALA A 132 -10.44 2.19 8.98
C ALA A 132 -9.29 2.38 7.99
N ILE A 133 -8.68 1.26 7.58
CA ILE A 133 -7.58 1.23 6.61
C ILE A 133 -7.93 0.21 5.52
N LEU A 134 -7.98 0.66 4.28
CA LEU A 134 -8.04 -0.20 3.09
C LEU A 134 -6.63 -0.44 2.58
N CYS A 135 -6.19 -1.69 2.64
CA CYS A 135 -4.86 -2.14 2.26
C CYS A 135 -4.93 -3.05 1.04
N PHE A 136 -4.34 -2.60 -0.06
CA PHE A 136 -4.35 -3.31 -1.34
C PHE A 136 -3.03 -4.08 -1.53
N ARG A 137 -3.16 -5.37 -1.84
CA ARG A 137 -2.02 -6.23 -2.16
C ARG A 137 -1.51 -5.89 -3.57
N GLY A 138 -0.20 -5.76 -3.71
CA GLY A 138 0.43 -5.67 -5.04
C GLY A 138 0.80 -7.04 -5.60
N THR A 139 1.39 -7.07 -6.79
CA THR A 139 1.89 -8.30 -7.40
C THR A 139 3.31 -8.61 -6.90
N PRO A 140 3.66 -9.90 -6.73
CA PRO A 140 5.06 -10.28 -6.53
C PRO A 140 5.96 -9.72 -7.64
N PRO A 141 7.25 -9.43 -7.37
CA PRO A 141 8.14 -8.82 -8.35
C PRO A 141 8.27 -9.59 -9.67
N THR A 142 8.18 -10.92 -9.65
CA THR A 142 8.21 -11.76 -10.87
C THR A 142 7.01 -11.49 -11.76
N SER A 143 5.80 -11.51 -11.21
CA SER A 143 4.56 -11.20 -11.93
C SER A 143 4.39 -9.72 -12.25
N LEU A 144 5.13 -8.83 -11.59
CA LEU A 144 5.15 -7.41 -11.95
C LEU A 144 5.82 -7.20 -13.31
N ILE A 145 6.86 -7.98 -13.62
CA ILE A 145 7.48 -7.95 -14.95
C ILE A 145 6.45 -8.39 -16.00
N ASP A 146 5.76 -9.51 -15.75
CA ASP A 146 4.71 -10.03 -16.62
C ASP A 146 3.59 -8.99 -16.81
N LEU A 147 3.12 -8.34 -15.74
CA LEU A 147 2.11 -7.26 -15.80
C LEU A 147 2.57 -6.06 -16.63
N LEU A 148 3.86 -5.74 -16.60
CA LEU A 148 4.45 -4.62 -17.33
C LEU A 148 4.73 -4.95 -18.80
N THR A 149 4.92 -6.23 -19.13
CA THR A 149 5.14 -6.71 -20.51
C THR A 149 3.84 -7.12 -21.21
N ASP A 150 2.88 -7.70 -20.48
CA ASP A 150 1.58 -8.13 -20.97
C ASP A 150 0.59 -6.97 -21.00
N VAL A 151 0.75 -6.17 -22.03
CA VAL A 151 -0.27 -5.41 -22.79
C VAL A 151 -1.71 -5.45 -22.23
N SER A 152 -1.91 -4.78 -21.10
CA SER A 152 -3.19 -4.15 -20.72
C SER A 152 -3.00 -2.68 -20.31
N ALA A 153 -1.92 -2.07 -20.80
CA ALA A 153 -1.58 -0.65 -20.65
C ALA A 153 -2.46 0.30 -21.48
N LYS A 154 -3.52 -0.21 -22.13
CA LYS A 154 -4.55 0.64 -22.71
C LYS A 154 -5.28 1.34 -21.58
N SER A 155 -5.36 2.65 -21.70
CA SER A 155 -6.08 3.48 -20.74
C SER A 155 -7.59 3.32 -20.94
N ASP A 156 -8.30 2.99 -19.88
CA ASP A 156 -9.76 2.92 -19.87
C ASP A 156 -10.34 4.24 -19.33
N PRO A 157 -11.52 4.68 -19.82
CA PRO A 157 -12.20 5.84 -19.23
C PRO A 157 -12.62 5.54 -17.79
N PHE A 158 -12.35 6.47 -16.88
CA PHE A 158 -12.84 6.43 -15.50
C PHE A 158 -14.04 7.36 -15.37
N TYR A 159 -15.23 6.79 -15.57
CA TYR A 159 -16.49 7.56 -15.65
C TYR A 159 -16.34 8.72 -16.64
N THR A 160 -16.53 9.96 -16.17
CA THR A 160 -16.43 11.19 -16.96
C THR A 160 -15.18 12.02 -16.64
N VAL A 161 -14.27 11.53 -15.77
CA VAL A 161 -13.16 12.32 -15.20
C VAL A 161 -11.79 12.05 -15.82
N GLY A 162 -11.75 11.37 -16.97
CA GLY A 162 -10.52 11.14 -17.75
C GLY A 162 -10.16 9.67 -17.88
N GLN A 163 -8.87 9.39 -18.10
CA GLN A 163 -8.35 8.07 -18.44
C GLN A 163 -7.41 7.54 -17.36
N VAL A 164 -7.56 6.26 -17.04
CA VAL A 164 -6.74 5.52 -16.06
C VAL A 164 -6.21 4.24 -16.68
N HIS A 165 -5.17 3.66 -16.11
CA HIS A 165 -4.66 2.35 -16.53
C HIS A 165 -5.76 1.28 -16.40
N GLY A 166 -6.15 0.66 -17.52
CA GLY A 166 -7.33 -0.21 -17.59
C GLY A 166 -7.25 -1.42 -16.67
N GLY A 167 -6.08 -2.06 -16.59
CA GLY A 167 -5.85 -3.18 -15.66
C GLY A 167 -6.10 -2.82 -14.19
N PHE A 168 -5.66 -1.63 -13.77
CA PHE A 168 -5.81 -1.19 -12.39
C PHE A 168 -7.28 -0.83 -12.10
N SER A 169 -7.96 -0.18 -13.06
CA SER A 169 -9.38 0.15 -12.92
C SER A 169 -10.25 -1.10 -12.80
N ARG A 170 -10.07 -2.09 -13.69
CA ARG A 170 -10.81 -3.36 -13.64
C ARG A 170 -10.56 -4.11 -12.33
N ALA A 171 -9.31 -4.12 -11.85
CA ALA A 171 -8.93 -4.73 -10.58
C ALA A 171 -9.70 -4.12 -9.41
N VAL A 172 -9.76 -2.78 -9.31
CA VAL A 172 -10.49 -2.11 -8.23
C VAL A 172 -12.01 -2.28 -8.40
N ARG A 173 -12.54 -2.17 -9.61
CA ARG A 173 -13.98 -2.35 -9.89
C ARG A 173 -14.49 -3.71 -9.42
N ALA A 174 -13.69 -4.77 -9.60
CA ALA A 174 -14.03 -6.11 -9.10
C ALA A 174 -14.12 -6.19 -7.56
N LEU A 175 -13.42 -5.32 -6.85
CA LEU A 175 -13.39 -5.25 -5.39
C LEU A 175 -14.36 -4.21 -4.81
N MET A 176 -14.99 -3.36 -5.62
CA MET A 176 -15.81 -2.26 -5.10
C MET A 176 -17.06 -2.73 -4.35
N SER A 177 -17.66 -3.86 -4.72
CA SER A 177 -18.83 -4.40 -4.01
C SER A 177 -18.52 -4.73 -2.53
N PRO A 178 -17.51 -5.56 -2.20
CA PRO A 178 -17.14 -5.80 -0.81
C PRO A 178 -16.62 -4.54 -0.10
N ILE A 179 -15.88 -3.66 -0.78
CA ILE A 179 -15.43 -2.37 -0.21
C ILE A 179 -16.62 -1.51 0.22
N ARG A 180 -17.65 -1.36 -0.63
CA ARG A 180 -18.87 -0.60 -0.29
C ARG A 180 -19.60 -1.17 0.91
N ARG A 181 -19.63 -2.50 1.05
CA ARG A 181 -20.21 -3.15 2.22
C ARG A 181 -19.42 -2.81 3.48
N TRP A 182 -18.10 -2.98 3.48
CA TRP A 182 -17.30 -2.73 4.66
C TRP A 182 -17.29 -1.25 5.07
N LEU A 183 -17.24 -0.33 4.10
CA LEU A 183 -17.37 1.11 4.36
C LEU A 183 -18.69 1.45 5.06
N ARG A 184 -19.80 0.86 4.63
CA ARG A 184 -21.11 1.04 5.30
C ARG A 184 -21.10 0.48 6.72
N LEU A 185 -20.63 -0.75 6.91
CA LEU A 185 -20.52 -1.34 8.25
C LEU A 185 -19.67 -0.46 9.18
N ALA A 186 -18.51 -0.01 8.70
CA ALA A 186 -17.63 0.84 9.48
C ALA A 186 -18.28 2.19 9.84
N ARG A 187 -18.96 2.83 8.88
CA ARG A 187 -19.67 4.09 9.14
C ARG A 187 -20.84 3.91 10.11
N SER A 188 -21.52 2.77 10.08
CA SER A 188 -22.60 2.44 11.01
C SER A 188 -22.12 1.93 12.38
N GLY A 189 -20.80 1.89 12.64
CA GLY A 189 -20.26 1.37 13.90
C GLY A 189 -20.45 -0.14 14.08
N LYS A 190 -20.68 -0.86 12.98
CA LYS A 190 -20.82 -2.32 12.99
C LYS A 190 -19.48 -2.99 12.70
N PRO A 191 -19.23 -4.19 13.25
CA PRO A 191 -18.05 -4.98 12.91
C PRO A 191 -17.98 -5.26 11.40
N ILE A 192 -16.86 -4.93 10.75
CA ILE A 192 -16.69 -5.17 9.30
C ILE A 192 -16.72 -6.67 8.92
N ASN A 193 -16.51 -7.56 9.89
CA ASN A 193 -16.55 -9.01 9.74
C ASN A 193 -17.92 -9.63 10.09
N ASP A 194 -18.96 -8.81 10.31
CA ASP A 194 -20.30 -9.29 10.62
C ASP A 194 -20.96 -10.00 9.42
N ARG A 195 -21.16 -11.32 9.57
CA ARG A 195 -21.78 -12.22 8.59
C ARG A 195 -23.31 -12.13 8.54
N SER A 196 -23.97 -11.58 9.56
CA SER A 196 -25.42 -11.44 9.56
C SER A 196 -25.89 -10.45 8.47
N ALA A 197 -25.05 -9.46 8.15
CA ALA A 197 -25.23 -8.54 7.04
C ALA A 197 -25.11 -9.18 5.64
N GLU A 198 -24.64 -10.43 5.52
CA GLU A 198 -24.48 -11.12 4.21
C GLU A 198 -25.80 -11.67 3.68
N ARG A 199 -26.76 -11.94 4.55
CA ARG A 199 -28.06 -12.53 4.16
C ARG A 199 -29.09 -11.50 3.68
N HIS A 200 -28.80 -10.20 3.81
CA HIS A 200 -29.79 -9.12 3.58
C HIS A 200 -29.35 -8.10 2.52
N LEU A 201 -28.20 -8.32 1.88
CA LEU A 201 -27.66 -7.35 0.94
C LEU A 201 -27.71 -7.90 -0.47
N ASP A 202 -28.91 -7.81 -1.05
CA ASP A 202 -29.10 -8.02 -2.47
C ASP A 202 -28.23 -7.01 -3.22
N CYS A 203 -27.54 -7.47 -4.27
CA CYS A 203 -26.51 -6.70 -4.99
C CYS A 203 -27.07 -5.45 -5.71
N CYS A 204 -28.39 -5.31 -5.70
CA CYS A 204 -29.19 -4.27 -6.33
C CYS A 204 -30.09 -3.50 -5.35
N SER A 205 -29.97 -3.74 -4.03
CA SER A 205 -30.72 -2.94 -3.06
C SER A 205 -30.18 -1.50 -3.07
N GLU A 206 -30.99 -0.57 -3.56
CA GLU A 206 -30.78 0.86 -3.30
C GLU A 206 -30.78 1.03 -1.78
N VAL A 207 -29.63 1.42 -1.26
CA VAL A 207 -29.40 1.53 0.18
C VAL A 207 -29.86 2.92 0.59
N ASP A 208 -30.77 2.97 1.56
CA ASP A 208 -31.18 4.21 2.22
C ASP A 208 -29.94 5.02 2.62
N ASP A 209 -29.81 6.20 2.01
CA ASP A 209 -28.78 7.21 2.28
C ASP A 209 -29.09 7.94 3.60
N GLU A 210 -29.63 7.21 4.58
CA GLU A 210 -30.04 7.74 5.87
C GLU A 210 -28.79 8.29 6.56
N PRO A 211 -28.77 9.60 6.86
CA PRO A 211 -27.67 10.22 7.57
C PRO A 211 -27.49 9.50 8.92
N VAL A 212 -26.39 8.76 9.10
CA VAL A 212 -25.98 8.27 10.42
C VAL A 212 -25.48 9.49 11.19
N PRO A 213 -26.25 10.05 12.15
CA PRO A 213 -25.97 11.36 12.73
C PRO A 213 -24.66 11.36 13.54
N ASP A 214 -24.27 10.19 14.07
CA ASP A 214 -23.09 9.99 14.90
C ASP A 214 -22.26 8.80 14.41
N SER A 215 -21.74 8.87 13.18
CA SER A 215 -20.80 7.84 12.72
C SER A 215 -19.57 7.80 13.64
N PRO A 216 -19.21 6.63 14.21
CA PRO A 216 -18.00 6.51 15.00
C PRO A 216 -16.75 6.63 14.13
N LEU A 217 -16.83 6.26 12.84
CA LEU A 217 -15.72 6.35 11.91
C LEU A 217 -15.32 7.81 11.69
N LYS A 218 -14.09 8.15 12.11
CA LYS A 218 -13.49 9.48 11.98
C LYS A 218 -12.42 9.53 10.90
N ALA A 219 -11.70 8.43 10.68
CA ALA A 219 -10.58 8.38 9.76
C ALA A 219 -10.61 7.17 8.84
N LEU A 220 -10.41 7.42 7.54
CA LEU A 220 -10.27 6.44 6.49
C LEU A 220 -8.91 6.62 5.80
N TYR A 221 -8.14 5.55 5.73
CA TYR A 221 -6.85 5.49 5.06
C TYR A 221 -6.87 4.49 3.91
N PHE A 222 -6.09 4.79 2.88
CA PHE A 222 -5.83 3.88 1.77
C PHE A 222 -4.33 3.63 1.69
N THR A 223 -3.92 2.38 1.52
CA THR A 223 -2.50 2.04 1.38
C THR A 223 -2.27 0.87 0.44
N GLY A 224 -1.07 0.83 -0.13
CA GLY A 224 -0.60 -0.29 -0.93
C GLY A 224 0.82 -0.06 -1.46
N HIS A 225 1.50 -1.17 -1.73
CA HIS A 225 2.80 -1.19 -2.37
C HIS A 225 2.68 -1.63 -3.82
N SER A 226 3.50 -1.08 -4.73
CA SER A 226 3.51 -1.44 -6.15
C SER A 226 2.14 -1.25 -6.81
N LEU A 227 1.63 -2.26 -7.52
CA LEU A 227 0.26 -2.35 -8.02
C LEU A 227 -0.79 -2.01 -6.94
N GLY A 228 -0.59 -2.43 -5.70
CA GLY A 228 -1.50 -2.12 -4.60
C GLY A 228 -1.59 -0.61 -4.33
N GLY A 229 -0.49 0.13 -4.50
CA GLY A 229 -0.49 1.59 -4.39
C GLY A 229 -1.31 2.25 -5.51
N ALA A 230 -1.22 1.74 -6.73
CA ALA A 230 -2.06 2.20 -7.83
C ALA A 230 -3.56 1.92 -7.58
N MET A 231 -3.88 0.73 -7.07
CA MET A 231 -5.25 0.37 -6.70
C MET A 231 -5.80 1.24 -5.56
N ALA A 232 -4.97 1.57 -4.56
CA ALA A 232 -5.34 2.47 -3.46
C ALA A 232 -5.76 3.86 -3.97
N VAL A 233 -5.04 4.41 -4.95
CA VAL A 233 -5.38 5.69 -5.58
C VAL A 233 -6.70 5.61 -6.36
N ILE A 234 -6.92 4.55 -7.14
CA ILE A 234 -8.17 4.38 -7.89
C ILE A 234 -9.37 4.18 -6.93
N ALA A 235 -9.19 3.42 -5.85
CA ALA A 235 -10.22 3.23 -4.83
C ALA A 235 -10.57 4.55 -4.13
N ALA A 236 -9.58 5.39 -3.81
CA ALA A 236 -9.81 6.74 -3.31
C ALA A 236 -10.56 7.59 -4.35
N ALA A 237 -10.20 7.52 -5.63
CA ALA A 237 -10.90 8.23 -6.69
C ALA A 237 -12.38 7.84 -6.80
N HIS A 238 -12.73 6.56 -6.63
CA HIS A 238 -14.14 6.12 -6.56
C HIS A 238 -14.93 6.86 -5.47
N ILE A 239 -14.34 7.18 -4.32
CA ILE A 239 -15.00 7.94 -3.25
C ILE A 239 -15.37 9.37 -3.69
N PHE A 240 -14.53 9.98 -4.53
CA PHE A 240 -14.73 11.34 -5.03
C PHE A 240 -15.60 11.41 -6.29
N THR A 241 -15.70 10.34 -7.08
CA THR A 241 -16.49 10.33 -8.32
C THR A 241 -17.87 9.72 -8.17
N ASP A 242 -18.04 8.77 -7.25
CA ASP A 242 -19.34 8.17 -7.00
C ASP A 242 -20.09 8.96 -5.92
N GLU A 243 -21.27 9.47 -6.26
CA GLU A 243 -22.09 10.23 -5.31
C GLU A 243 -22.60 9.36 -4.16
N SER A 244 -22.81 8.05 -4.37
CA SER A 244 -23.17 7.12 -3.30
C SER A 244 -22.05 6.96 -2.25
N LEU A 245 -20.84 7.42 -2.55
CA LEU A 245 -19.68 7.38 -1.66
C LEU A 245 -19.29 8.77 -1.15
N ARG A 246 -20.05 9.81 -1.51
CA ARG A 246 -19.84 11.19 -1.05
C ARG A 246 -19.67 11.31 0.47
N PRO A 247 -20.42 10.59 1.33
CA PRO A 247 -20.27 10.74 2.77
C PRO A 247 -18.89 10.32 3.33
N TYR A 248 -18.09 9.56 2.57
CA TYR A 248 -16.76 9.13 3.00
C TYR A 248 -15.66 10.12 2.62
N ARG A 249 -15.93 11.10 1.74
CA ARG A 249 -14.93 12.07 1.25
C ARG A 249 -14.23 12.81 2.41
N ASN A 250 -14.99 13.26 3.40
CA ASN A 250 -14.49 13.99 4.57
C ASN A 250 -13.87 13.08 5.64
N LEU A 251 -13.94 11.76 5.49
CA LEU A 251 -13.32 10.79 6.40
C LEU A 251 -11.89 10.45 5.95
N ILE A 252 -11.55 10.70 4.69
CA ILE A 252 -10.21 10.40 4.18
C ILE A 252 -9.19 11.28 4.91
N ARG A 253 -8.20 10.63 5.53
CA ARG A 253 -7.08 11.31 6.20
C ARG A 253 -5.79 11.23 5.39
N GLY A 254 -5.59 10.13 4.68
CA GLY A 254 -4.48 10.00 3.75
C GLY A 254 -4.55 8.76 2.88
N VAL A 255 -3.94 8.89 1.71
CA VAL A 255 -3.63 7.81 0.77
C VAL A 255 -2.11 7.68 0.77
N TYR A 256 -1.58 6.66 1.42
CA TYR A 256 -0.13 6.43 1.55
C TYR A 256 0.26 5.30 0.61
N THR A 257 1.10 5.58 -0.38
CA THR A 257 1.50 4.56 -1.35
C THR A 257 3.01 4.42 -1.40
N PHE A 258 3.47 3.23 -1.76
CA PHE A 258 4.88 2.84 -1.72
C PHE A 258 5.26 2.22 -3.06
N GLY A 259 6.20 2.82 -3.79
CA GLY A 259 6.59 2.32 -5.12
C GLY A 259 5.44 2.34 -6.13
N GLN A 260 4.45 3.21 -5.96
CA GLN A 260 3.28 3.28 -6.83
C GLN A 260 3.69 3.64 -8.27
N PRO A 261 3.29 2.84 -9.29
CA PRO A 261 3.41 3.23 -10.69
C PRO A 261 2.40 4.33 -11.06
N MET A 262 2.59 4.99 -12.19
CA MET A 262 1.64 5.98 -12.69
C MET A 262 0.29 5.34 -12.99
N VAL A 263 -0.77 6.03 -12.56
CA VAL A 263 -2.14 5.49 -12.57
C VAL A 263 -2.93 5.99 -13.77
N SER A 264 -2.65 7.22 -14.22
CA SER A 264 -3.60 7.96 -15.05
C SER A 264 -2.96 8.96 -16.00
N GLY A 265 -3.74 9.34 -17.02
CA GLY A 265 -3.42 10.48 -17.87
C GLY A 265 -3.73 11.83 -17.21
N LYS A 266 -3.32 12.91 -17.88
CA LYS A 266 -3.31 14.28 -17.34
C LYS A 266 -4.67 14.79 -16.83
N VAL A 267 -5.76 14.48 -17.54
CA VAL A 267 -7.11 14.95 -17.19
C VAL A 267 -7.54 14.39 -15.82
N PHE A 268 -7.37 13.08 -15.64
CA PHE A 268 -7.69 12.42 -14.37
C PHE A 268 -6.73 12.84 -13.26
N ALA A 269 -5.43 12.96 -13.56
CA ALA A 269 -4.45 13.43 -12.59
C ALA A 269 -4.81 14.81 -12.04
N ARG A 270 -5.22 15.75 -12.91
CA ARG A 270 -5.69 17.10 -12.50
C ARG A 270 -6.96 17.06 -11.66
N TYR A 271 -7.92 16.22 -12.04
CA TYR A 271 -9.15 16.02 -11.25
C TYR A 271 -8.82 15.52 -9.84
N CYS A 272 -8.00 14.47 -9.72
CA CYS A 272 -7.63 13.90 -8.43
C CYS A 272 -6.72 14.82 -7.61
N GLU A 273 -5.83 15.58 -8.25
CA GLU A 273 -5.03 16.61 -7.57
C GLU A 273 -5.93 17.62 -6.85
N ALA A 274 -6.95 18.12 -7.54
CA ALA A 274 -7.94 19.04 -6.96
C ALA A 274 -8.79 18.39 -5.87
N ALA A 275 -9.18 17.12 -6.03
CA ALA A 275 -10.06 16.42 -5.10
C ALA A 275 -9.35 15.96 -3.81
N PHE A 276 -8.19 15.31 -3.95
CA PHE A 276 -7.47 14.70 -2.82
C PHE A 276 -5.94 14.71 -2.94
N GLY A 277 -5.35 15.48 -3.86
CA GLY A 277 -3.89 15.53 -4.05
C GLY A 277 -3.11 15.88 -2.77
N LYS A 278 -3.65 16.77 -1.94
CA LYS A 278 -3.08 17.13 -0.62
C LYS A 278 -3.04 15.97 0.38
N MET A 279 -3.87 14.95 0.18
CA MET A 279 -3.97 13.75 1.01
C MET A 279 -3.25 12.53 0.41
N LEU A 280 -2.72 12.65 -0.82
CA LEU A 280 -1.95 11.59 -1.46
C LEU A 280 -0.46 11.77 -1.17
N PHE A 281 0.11 10.83 -0.42
CA PHE A 281 1.51 10.78 -0.03
C PHE A 281 2.18 9.57 -0.71
N ARG A 282 2.94 9.84 -1.76
CA ARG A 282 3.64 8.84 -2.57
C ARG A 282 5.07 8.70 -2.09
N HIS A 283 5.51 7.49 -1.82
CA HIS A 283 6.87 7.22 -1.36
C HIS A 283 7.65 6.49 -2.47
N VAL A 284 8.84 6.98 -2.79
CA VAL A 284 9.71 6.46 -3.86
C VAL A 284 11.09 6.16 -3.27
N TYR A 285 11.46 4.88 -3.28
CA TYR A 285 12.74 4.45 -2.72
C TYR A 285 13.84 4.52 -3.77
N ARG A 286 14.80 5.44 -3.57
CA ARG A 286 16.04 5.54 -4.35
C ARG A 286 15.81 5.47 -5.86
N TRP A 287 16.33 4.42 -6.53
CA TRP A 287 16.30 4.26 -7.98
C TRP A 287 15.22 3.27 -8.42
N ASP A 288 14.17 3.08 -7.61
CA ASP A 288 13.04 2.23 -7.97
C ASP A 288 12.47 2.60 -9.35
N ALA A 289 12.48 1.61 -10.25
CA ALA A 289 12.04 1.78 -11.63
C ALA A 289 10.52 1.94 -11.77
N VAL A 290 9.75 1.38 -10.83
CA VAL A 290 8.30 1.18 -10.98
C VAL A 290 7.50 2.48 -10.96
N PRO A 291 7.82 3.47 -10.11
CA PRO A 291 7.16 4.78 -10.17
C PRO A 291 7.29 5.51 -11.50
N SER A 292 8.25 5.17 -12.35
CA SER A 292 8.42 5.78 -13.68
C SER A 292 7.59 5.10 -14.78
N LEU A 293 6.83 4.05 -14.45
CA LEU A 293 6.04 3.24 -15.36
C LEU A 293 4.55 3.65 -15.36
N PRO A 294 3.82 3.43 -16.46
CA PRO A 294 4.27 2.81 -17.71
C PRO A 294 5.10 3.78 -18.58
N PRO A 295 5.87 3.28 -19.57
CA PRO A 295 6.69 4.14 -20.43
C PRO A 295 5.83 5.00 -21.37
N ARG A 296 6.39 6.11 -21.88
CA ARG A 296 5.69 7.02 -22.82
C ARG A 296 5.12 6.34 -24.07
N THR A 297 5.72 5.22 -24.50
CA THR A 297 5.23 4.43 -25.64
C THR A 297 3.86 3.80 -25.40
N MET A 298 3.41 3.73 -24.14
CA MET A 298 2.10 3.19 -23.75
C MET A 298 1.05 4.27 -23.50
N GLY A 299 1.35 5.53 -23.84
CA GLY A 299 0.50 6.69 -23.61
C GLY A 299 1.13 7.70 -22.64
N GLU A 300 0.48 8.85 -22.51
CA GLU A 300 0.90 9.89 -21.57
C GLU A 300 0.29 9.64 -20.19
N TYR A 301 1.16 9.42 -19.21
CA TYR A 301 0.76 9.26 -17.81
C TYR A 301 1.42 10.35 -16.97
N GLU A 302 0.71 10.78 -15.93
CA GLU A 302 1.16 11.85 -15.04
C GLU A 302 0.86 11.48 -13.60
N HIS A 303 1.86 11.69 -12.75
CA HIS A 303 1.68 11.61 -11.30
C HIS A 303 1.02 12.87 -10.76
N PHE A 304 0.36 12.71 -9.62
CA PHE A 304 -0.18 13.79 -8.81
C PHE A 304 0.02 13.46 -7.33
N GLY A 305 -0.35 14.37 -6.44
CA GLY A 305 -0.09 14.28 -5.01
C GLY A 305 1.35 14.63 -4.63
N ARG A 306 1.69 14.41 -3.36
CA ARG A 306 2.98 14.76 -2.78
C ARG A 306 3.93 13.57 -2.81
N GLU A 307 5.11 13.75 -3.39
CA GLU A 307 6.14 12.71 -3.46
C GLU A 307 7.16 12.87 -2.33
N TYR A 308 7.57 11.74 -1.75
CA TYR A 308 8.58 11.63 -0.72
C TYR A 308 9.66 10.66 -1.19
N GLU A 309 10.90 11.10 -1.12
CA GLU A 309 12.06 10.28 -1.47
C GLU A 309 12.74 9.69 -0.24
N ALA A 310 13.33 8.52 -0.41
CA ALA A 310 14.11 7.87 0.63
C ALA A 310 15.46 8.57 0.82
N THR A 311 15.77 8.93 2.06
CA THR A 311 17.06 9.47 2.49
C THR A 311 17.59 8.67 3.69
N ASP A 312 18.82 8.96 4.11
CA ASP A 312 19.41 8.33 5.30
C ASP A 312 18.67 8.66 6.61
N THR A 313 17.76 9.65 6.57
CA THR A 313 16.93 10.09 7.72
C THR A 313 15.45 9.72 7.57
N GLY A 314 15.13 8.84 6.62
CA GLY A 314 13.76 8.46 6.26
C GLY A 314 13.20 9.30 5.11
N TRP A 315 11.87 9.47 5.10
CA TRP A 315 11.16 10.13 4.01
C TRP A 315 11.30 11.65 4.03
N GLN A 316 11.72 12.23 2.91
CA GLN A 316 11.78 13.67 2.71
C GLN A 316 10.90 14.09 1.54
N TYR A 317 10.17 15.19 1.72
CA TYR A 317 9.30 15.74 0.68
C TYR A 317 10.13 16.24 -0.50
N ARG A 318 9.65 15.95 -1.71
CA ARG A 318 10.28 16.35 -2.97
C ARG A 318 9.34 17.29 -3.72
N ASP A 319 9.84 18.48 -4.09
CA ASP A 319 9.06 19.49 -4.83
C ASP A 319 8.69 19.05 -6.26
N SER A 320 9.44 18.09 -6.82
CA SER A 320 9.18 17.50 -8.14
C SER A 320 8.67 16.08 -8.02
N VAL A 321 7.67 15.71 -8.82
CA VAL A 321 7.23 14.31 -8.95
C VAL A 321 8.10 13.53 -9.94
N THR A 322 8.21 12.22 -9.73
CA THR A 322 8.89 11.28 -10.63
C THR A 322 8.31 11.41 -12.05
N LYS A 323 9.20 11.49 -13.05
CA LYS A 323 8.80 11.66 -14.45
C LYS A 323 8.59 10.32 -15.14
N GLN A 324 7.70 10.33 -16.13
CA GLN A 324 7.43 9.13 -16.94
C GLN A 324 8.68 8.76 -17.74
N SER A 325 8.98 7.47 -17.81
CA SER A 325 10.13 7.01 -18.58
C SER A 325 9.95 7.32 -20.07
N ASN A 326 10.91 8.08 -20.63
CA ASN A 326 10.97 8.45 -22.05
C ASN A 326 11.55 7.35 -22.94
N ILE A 327 12.06 6.26 -22.35
CA ILE A 327 13.12 5.49 -22.96
C ILE A 327 12.61 4.15 -23.53
N GLY A 328 12.80 3.95 -24.84
CA GLY A 328 12.62 2.66 -25.53
C GLY A 328 13.60 1.56 -25.10
N SER A 329 14.71 1.89 -24.43
CA SER A 329 15.67 0.92 -23.87
C SER A 329 15.18 0.18 -22.62
N LEU A 330 14.07 0.61 -21.99
CA LEU A 330 13.44 -0.19 -20.92
C LEU A 330 12.81 -1.47 -21.48
N ARG A 331 12.42 -1.49 -22.77
CA ARG A 331 12.08 -2.73 -23.47
C ARG A 331 13.30 -3.64 -23.62
N ILE A 332 14.50 -3.10 -23.81
CA ILE A 332 15.75 -3.88 -23.90
C ILE A 332 16.20 -4.37 -22.53
N ALA A 333 16.06 -3.54 -21.49
CA ALA A 333 16.39 -3.93 -20.11
C ALA A 333 15.38 -4.94 -19.54
N LEU A 334 14.08 -4.72 -19.73
CA LEU A 334 13.03 -5.67 -19.32
C LEU A 334 13.02 -6.93 -20.19
N ALA A 335 13.24 -6.85 -21.51
CA ALA A 335 13.41 -8.03 -22.35
C ALA A 335 14.72 -8.77 -22.04
N GLY A 336 15.79 -8.07 -21.68
CA GLY A 336 17.04 -8.67 -21.23
C GLY A 336 16.88 -9.40 -19.90
N ILE A 337 16.15 -8.81 -18.94
CA ILE A 337 15.86 -9.44 -17.66
C ILE A 337 14.89 -10.62 -17.82
N ALA A 338 13.83 -10.47 -18.63
CA ALA A 338 12.91 -11.55 -18.96
C ALA A 338 13.60 -12.69 -19.72
N TRP A 339 14.46 -12.38 -20.70
CA TRP A 339 15.27 -13.38 -21.43
C TRP A 339 16.28 -14.10 -20.52
N VAL A 340 16.94 -13.36 -19.62
CA VAL A 340 17.84 -13.95 -18.61
C VAL A 340 17.07 -14.87 -17.67
N MET A 341 15.87 -14.49 -17.23
CA MET A 341 15.03 -15.29 -16.32
C MET A 341 14.40 -16.50 -17.01
N ASP A 342 14.02 -16.39 -18.29
CA ASP A 342 13.45 -17.47 -19.11
C ASP A 342 14.49 -18.56 -19.44
N GLN A 343 15.78 -18.18 -19.58
CA GLN A 343 16.91 -19.12 -19.72
C GLN A 343 17.41 -19.71 -18.38
N LEU A 344 16.93 -19.19 -17.24
CA LEU A 344 17.40 -19.55 -15.89
C LEU A 344 16.66 -20.74 -15.25
N GLN A 345 15.90 -21.53 -16.02
CA GLN A 345 15.69 -22.93 -15.66
C GLN A 345 16.95 -23.79 -15.91
N GLY A 346 18.04 -23.24 -16.48
CA GLY A 346 19.20 -24.05 -16.85
C GLY A 346 20.61 -23.50 -16.63
N ILE A 347 20.90 -22.19 -16.63
CA ILE A 347 22.31 -21.75 -16.72
C ILE A 347 22.60 -20.51 -15.85
N ARG A 348 23.13 -20.72 -14.64
CA ARG A 348 23.44 -19.64 -13.68
C ARG A 348 24.89 -19.11 -13.74
N GLU A 349 25.75 -19.53 -14.67
CA GLU A 349 27.18 -19.16 -14.63
C GLU A 349 27.82 -18.85 -16.00
N GLN A 350 27.28 -17.89 -16.75
CA GLN A 350 27.93 -17.37 -17.96
C GLN A 350 28.47 -15.95 -17.72
N PRO A 351 29.80 -15.72 -17.72
CA PRO A 351 30.44 -14.42 -17.44
C PRO A 351 29.93 -13.27 -18.30
N VAL A 352 29.59 -13.56 -19.56
CA VAL A 352 29.13 -12.58 -20.56
C VAL A 352 27.83 -11.87 -20.14
N VAL A 353 26.91 -12.57 -19.46
CA VAL A 353 25.63 -12.01 -19.03
C VAL A 353 25.82 -11.04 -17.87
N ARG A 354 26.71 -11.38 -16.92
CA ARG A 354 27.08 -10.51 -15.81
C ARG A 354 27.79 -9.25 -16.29
N ASP A 355 28.69 -9.40 -17.26
CA ASP A 355 29.50 -8.31 -17.79
C ASP A 355 28.67 -7.34 -18.63
N LEU A 356 27.66 -7.82 -19.37
CA LEU A 356 26.74 -6.96 -20.12
C LEU A 356 25.82 -6.13 -19.19
N ALA A 357 25.30 -6.73 -18.11
CA ALA A 357 24.53 -6.01 -17.09
C ALA A 357 25.38 -4.96 -16.34
N LEU A 358 26.66 -5.28 -16.09
CA LEU A 358 27.64 -4.34 -15.52
C LEU A 358 28.03 -3.23 -16.50
N LEU A 359 28.14 -3.52 -17.79
CA LEU A 359 28.45 -2.53 -18.82
C LEU A 359 27.30 -1.52 -18.98
N LEU A 360 26.05 -2.01 -19.00
CA LEU A 360 24.86 -1.15 -19.11
C LEU A 360 24.65 -0.27 -17.87
N SER A 361 25.01 -0.74 -16.68
CA SER A 361 24.96 0.05 -15.45
C SER A 361 26.05 1.12 -15.35
N ARG A 362 27.16 1.00 -16.10
CA ARG A 362 28.26 1.99 -16.14
C ARG A 362 28.02 3.18 -17.07
N CYS A 363 27.13 3.04 -18.06
CA CYS A 363 26.84 4.10 -19.05
C CYS A 363 25.72 5.05 -18.63
N VAL A 364 25.04 4.79 -17.51
CA VAL A 364 23.95 5.61 -16.97
C VAL A 364 24.31 5.93 -15.53
N GLY A 365 24.46 7.22 -15.20
CA GLY A 365 24.96 7.65 -13.88
C GLY A 365 24.18 7.09 -12.68
N ASN A 366 22.93 6.67 -12.89
CA ASN A 366 22.14 5.85 -11.97
C ASN A 366 21.10 5.01 -12.75
N PRO A 367 21.33 3.70 -12.97
CA PRO A 367 20.38 2.86 -13.69
C PRO A 367 19.14 2.56 -12.83
N PRO A 368 17.94 2.45 -13.45
CA PRO A 368 16.73 2.03 -12.73
C PRO A 368 16.93 0.65 -12.09
N SER A 369 16.46 0.49 -10.85
CA SER A 369 16.63 -0.71 -10.02
C SER A 369 15.27 -1.34 -9.70
N LEU A 370 15.06 -2.59 -10.14
CA LEU A 370 13.91 -3.38 -9.73
C LEU A 370 14.10 -3.98 -8.32
N ALA A 371 15.34 -4.13 -7.86
CA ALA A 371 15.64 -4.59 -6.50
C ALA A 371 15.24 -3.54 -5.45
N ASP A 372 15.33 -2.25 -5.81
CA ASP A 372 14.90 -1.13 -4.96
C ASP A 372 13.39 -1.15 -4.72
N HIS A 373 12.62 -1.79 -5.62
CA HIS A 373 11.17 -1.99 -5.52
C HIS A 373 10.73 -3.02 -4.46
N SER A 374 11.63 -3.54 -3.63
CA SER A 374 11.25 -4.45 -2.55
C SER A 374 10.39 -3.72 -1.49
N PRO A 375 9.22 -4.27 -1.10
CA PRO A 375 8.38 -3.66 -0.05
C PRO A 375 9.13 -3.49 1.28
N LEU A 376 10.14 -4.32 1.55
CA LEU A 376 10.96 -4.22 2.75
C LEU A 376 11.78 -2.93 2.81
N ASN A 377 12.24 -2.40 1.67
CA ASN A 377 12.96 -1.13 1.62
C ASN A 377 12.06 0.02 2.06
N TYR A 378 10.81 0.00 1.61
CA TYR A 378 9.79 0.98 1.98
C TYR A 378 9.45 0.94 3.47
N VAL A 379 9.30 -0.25 4.06
CA VAL A 379 9.07 -0.41 5.51
C VAL A 379 10.24 0.13 6.30
N ARG A 380 11.48 -0.29 5.97
CA ARG A 380 12.69 0.15 6.67
C ARG A 380 12.84 1.67 6.64
N THR A 381 12.64 2.29 5.48
CA THR A 381 12.71 3.75 5.32
C THR A 381 11.63 4.46 6.13
N SER A 382 10.42 3.90 6.17
CA SER A 382 9.31 4.47 6.96
C SER A 382 9.53 4.38 8.47
N GLN A 383 10.37 3.45 8.90
CA GLN A 383 10.74 3.23 10.30
C GLN A 383 11.98 4.02 10.74
N MET A 384 12.71 4.64 9.81
CA MET A 384 13.81 5.53 10.15
C MET A 384 13.24 6.75 10.90
N ALA A 385 13.48 6.81 12.21
CA ALA A 385 13.10 7.95 13.01
C ALA A 385 13.87 9.19 12.54
N ARG A 386 13.20 10.33 12.43
CA ARG A 386 13.89 11.62 12.35
C ARG A 386 14.62 11.84 13.67
N VAL A 387 15.95 11.79 13.64
CA VAL A 387 16.78 12.31 14.73
C VAL A 387 16.36 13.78 14.95
N GLY A 388 15.79 14.08 16.12
CA GLY A 388 15.30 15.43 16.49
C GLY A 388 13.78 15.66 16.40
N GLY A 389 12.98 14.68 15.95
CA GLY A 389 11.51 14.79 15.93
C GLY A 389 10.84 14.78 17.32
N GLU A 390 11.57 14.38 18.35
CA GLU A 390 11.11 14.37 19.76
C GLU A 390 10.98 15.79 20.36
N PHE A 391 11.50 16.81 19.67
CA PHE A 391 11.46 18.21 20.07
C PHE A 391 10.87 19.10 18.97
N SER A 392 9.62 18.88 18.57
CA SER A 392 8.83 19.96 17.97
C SER A 392 8.07 20.67 19.10
N PRO A 393 8.22 22.00 19.28
CA PRO A 393 7.47 22.72 20.30
C PRO A 393 5.98 22.65 19.97
N ARG A 394 5.18 22.44 21.02
CA ARG A 394 3.72 22.32 21.02
C ARG A 394 3.02 23.50 20.35
#